data_AF-A0A0C9TF22-F1
#
_entry.id   AF-A0A0C9TF22-F1
#
_cell.length_a   1.000
_cell.length_b   1.000
_cell.length_c   1.000
_cell.angle_alpha   90.00
_cell.angle_beta   90.00
_cell.angle_gamma   90.00
#
_symmetry.space_group_name_H-M   'P 1'
#
loop_
_entity.id
_entity.type
_entity.pdbx_description
1 polymer ?
#
loop_
_entity_poly.entity_id
_entity_poly.type
_entity_poly.pdbx_seq_one_letter_code
_entity_poly.pdbx_strand_id
1 'polypeptide(L)'
;APDPKTTLSQNDIQCIYDVIAHAWADSTKETYGSGLLAFHVFCDNRNIPESERAPAIPSIISAFISTLAGSYSGSAISNYINGVRAWHTVHGLDWALNDTETDALLKAATSLAPLNQRGPHVNPTLWI
;
A
#
# COMPACT_ATOMS: atom_id res chain seq x y z
N ALA A 1 31.58 -14.43 15.33
CA ALA A 1 31.27 -13.68 16.55
C ALA A 1 29.83 -13.19 16.43
N PRO A 2 28.99 -13.27 17.46
CA PRO A 2 27.62 -12.78 17.37
C PRO A 2 27.63 -11.25 17.31
N ASP A 3 26.93 -10.67 16.32
CA ASP A 3 26.83 -9.22 16.14
C ASP A 3 26.06 -8.57 17.31
N PRO A 4 26.61 -7.53 17.97
CA PRO A 4 26.01 -6.96 19.17
C PRO A 4 25.05 -5.81 18.81
N LYS A 5 23.93 -6.09 18.13
CA LYS A 5 22.88 -5.07 17.92
C LYS A 5 21.47 -5.68 17.84
N THR A 6 20.94 -6.08 18.99
CA THR A 6 19.52 -5.88 19.31
C THR A 6 19.30 -6.09 20.81
N THR A 7 19.08 -4.99 21.53
CA THR A 7 18.93 -4.97 23.00
C THR A 7 17.49 -5.27 23.46
N LEU A 8 16.53 -5.32 22.52
CA LEU A 8 15.11 -5.50 22.80
C LEU A 8 14.70 -6.97 22.73
N SER A 9 13.85 -7.40 23.65
CA SER A 9 13.24 -8.72 23.59
C SER A 9 12.15 -8.77 22.51
N GLN A 10 11.76 -9.98 22.08
CA GLN A 10 10.63 -10.15 21.16
C GLN A 10 9.33 -9.55 21.72
N ASN A 11 9.13 -9.60 23.04
CA ASN A 11 7.97 -9.00 23.68
C ASN A 11 7.95 -7.47 23.56
N ASP A 12 9.12 -6.83 23.65
CA ASP A 12 9.24 -5.38 23.47
C ASP A 12 8.93 -4.99 22.02
N ILE A 13 9.43 -5.77 21.05
CA ILE A 13 9.14 -5.57 19.62
C ILE A 13 7.64 -5.73 19.35
N GLN A 14 7.02 -6.77 19.90
CA GLN A 14 5.59 -7.00 19.74
C GLN A 14 4.76 -5.87 20.37
N CYS A 15 5.14 -5.39 21.55
CA CYS A 15 4.49 -4.26 22.20
C CYS A 15 4.56 -3.00 21.32
N ILE A 16 5.70 -2.73 20.68
CA ILE A 16 5.83 -1.62 19.72
C ILE A 16 4.87 -1.79 18.55
N TYR A 17 4.79 -2.99 17.95
CA TYR A 17 3.85 -3.28 16.86
C TYR A 17 2.39 -3.09 17.28
N ASP A 18 2.03 -3.58 18.47
CA ASP A 18 0.66 -3.45 18.98
C ASP A 18 0.30 -1.99 19.19
N VAL A 19 1.19 -1.19 19.81
CA VAL A 19 0.95 0.23 20.06
C VAL A 19 0.87 1.02 18.74
N ILE A 20 1.78 0.81 17.80
CA ILE A 20 1.76 1.56 16.54
C ILE A 20 0.55 1.20 15.67
N ALA A 21 0.07 -0.05 15.74
CA ALA A 21 -1.15 -0.46 15.05
C ALA A 21 -2.40 0.32 15.53
N HIS A 22 -2.41 0.85 16.76
CA HIS A 22 -3.50 1.69 17.26
C HIS A 22 -3.53 3.09 16.63
N ALA A 23 -2.54 3.46 15.81
CA ALA A 23 -2.58 4.72 15.06
C ALA A 23 -3.75 4.79 14.05
N TRP A 24 -4.36 3.64 13.71
CA TRP A 24 -5.48 3.55 12.78
C TRP A 24 -6.69 2.88 13.43
N ALA A 25 -7.89 3.38 13.11
CA ALA A 25 -9.15 2.72 13.48
C ALA A 25 -9.31 1.38 12.72
N ASP A 26 -10.10 0.45 13.26
CA ASP A 26 -10.23 -0.89 12.69
C ASP A 26 -10.80 -0.87 11.25
N SER A 27 -11.77 -0.01 10.96
CA SER A 27 -12.28 0.17 9.59
C SER A 27 -11.22 0.71 8.62
N THR A 28 -10.29 1.52 9.12
CA THR A 28 -9.14 1.99 8.33
C THR A 28 -8.16 0.85 8.09
N LYS A 29 -7.89 0.00 9.09
CA LYS A 29 -7.02 -1.18 8.94
C LYS A 29 -7.57 -2.16 7.90
N GLU A 30 -8.88 -2.40 7.88
CA GLU A 30 -9.52 -3.26 6.86
C GLU A 30 -9.35 -2.69 5.44
N THR A 31 -9.58 -1.39 5.30
CA THR A 31 -9.42 -0.68 4.01
C THR A 31 -7.95 -0.70 3.56
N TYR A 32 -7.02 -0.45 4.48
CA TYR A 32 -5.59 -0.45 4.23
C TYR A 32 -5.07 -1.85 3.92
N GLY A 33 -5.54 -2.86 4.64
CA GLY A 33 -5.23 -4.26 4.39
C GLY A 33 -5.65 -4.71 3.01
N SER A 34 -6.82 -4.26 2.53
CA SER A 34 -7.28 -4.53 1.16
C SER A 34 -6.34 -3.91 0.11
N GLY A 35 -5.84 -2.69 0.37
CA GLY A 35 -4.88 -2.03 -0.50
C GLY A 35 -3.50 -2.67 -0.50
N LEU A 36 -3.02 -3.10 0.67
CA LEU A 36 -1.77 -3.83 0.83
C LEU A 36 -1.83 -5.18 0.08
N LEU A 37 -2.94 -5.90 0.20
CA LEU A 37 -3.17 -7.13 -0.56
C LEU A 37 -3.11 -6.87 -2.07
N ALA A 38 -3.80 -5.84 -2.56
CA ALA A 38 -3.78 -5.47 -3.97
C ALA A 38 -2.37 -5.14 -4.48
N PHE A 39 -1.55 -4.49 -3.64
CA PHE A 39 -0.15 -4.22 -3.95
C PHE A 39 0.69 -5.51 -4.05
N HIS A 40 0.51 -6.45 -3.13
CA HIS A 40 1.19 -7.75 -3.21
C HIS A 40 0.80 -8.54 -4.44
N VAL A 41 -0.51 -8.61 -4.77
CA VAL A 41 -0.99 -9.26 -6.00
C VAL A 41 -0.40 -8.60 -7.25
N PHE A 42 -0.33 -7.26 -7.29
CA PHE A 42 0.33 -6.53 -8.36
C PHE A 42 1.82 -6.93 -8.50
N CYS A 43 2.53 -7.04 -7.38
CA CYS A 43 3.94 -7.43 -7.35
C CYS A 43 4.14 -8.88 -7.80
N ASP A 44 3.30 -9.81 -7.31
CA ASP A 44 3.34 -11.23 -7.67
C ASP A 44 3.13 -11.41 -9.17
N ASN A 45 2.12 -10.75 -9.74
CA ASN A 45 1.81 -10.79 -11.17
C ASN A 45 2.95 -10.26 -12.07
N ARG A 46 3.84 -9.44 -11.51
CA ARG A 46 5.01 -8.89 -12.21
C ARG A 46 6.32 -9.56 -11.83
N ASN A 47 6.28 -10.63 -11.02
CA ASN A 47 7.46 -11.33 -10.50
C ASN A 47 8.43 -10.40 -9.75
N ILE A 48 7.91 -9.38 -9.07
CA ILE A 48 8.71 -8.46 -8.26
C ILE A 48 9.07 -9.18 -6.95
N PRO A 49 10.35 -9.39 -6.62
CA PRO A 49 10.74 -10.09 -5.41
C PRO A 49 10.39 -9.29 -4.15
N GLU A 50 10.14 -9.97 -3.04
CA GLU A 50 9.75 -9.32 -1.77
C GLU A 50 10.77 -8.29 -1.28
N SER A 51 12.06 -8.49 -1.56
CA SER A 51 13.14 -7.55 -1.25
C SER A 51 13.01 -6.18 -1.94
N GLU A 52 12.19 -6.08 -3.00
CA GLU A 52 11.90 -4.82 -3.70
C GLU A 52 10.55 -4.22 -3.29
N ARG A 53 9.75 -4.95 -2.49
CA ARG A 53 8.44 -4.51 -1.99
C ARG A 53 8.56 -3.69 -0.70
N ALA A 54 9.62 -3.93 0.07
CA ALA A 54 9.88 -3.33 1.39
C ALA A 54 11.39 -3.23 1.68
N PRO A 55 11.98 -2.01 1.79
CA PRO A 55 11.38 -0.73 1.43
C PRO A 55 10.95 -0.69 -0.04
N ALA A 56 9.74 -0.19 -0.31
CA ALA A 56 9.20 -0.16 -1.66
C ALA A 56 10.02 0.77 -2.56
N ILE A 57 10.47 0.26 -3.71
CA ILE A 57 11.12 1.09 -4.73
C ILE A 57 10.08 2.08 -5.30
N PRO A 58 10.37 3.39 -5.39
CA PRO A 58 9.38 4.39 -5.79
C PRO A 58 8.70 4.12 -7.14
N SER A 59 9.45 3.66 -8.14
CA SER A 59 8.91 3.31 -9.46
C SER A 59 7.90 2.17 -9.42
N ILE A 60 8.01 1.24 -8.47
CA ILE A 60 7.05 0.14 -8.27
C ILE A 60 5.72 0.70 -7.76
N ILE A 61 5.76 1.65 -6.82
CA ILE A 61 4.54 2.33 -6.35
C ILE A 61 3.93 3.17 -7.48
N SER A 62 4.73 3.93 -8.24
CA SER A 62 4.24 4.69 -9.39
C SER A 62 3.55 3.80 -10.43
N ALA A 63 4.14 2.62 -10.72
CA ALA A 63 3.55 1.63 -11.62
C ALA A 63 2.26 1.01 -11.06
N PHE A 64 2.21 0.78 -9.74
CA PHE A 64 1.00 0.32 -9.06
C PHE A 64 -0.12 1.34 -9.17
N ILE A 65 0.12 2.61 -8.83
CA ILE A 65 -0.86 3.71 -8.97
C ILE A 65 -1.36 3.80 -10.41
N SER A 66 -0.44 3.76 -11.37
CA SER A 66 -0.75 3.85 -12.80
C SER A 66 -1.62 2.67 -13.29
N THR A 67 -1.47 1.49 -12.69
CA THR A 67 -2.27 0.31 -13.04
C THR A 67 -3.72 0.43 -12.53
N LEU A 68 -3.94 1.15 -11.44
CA LEU A 68 -5.28 1.39 -10.88
C LEU A 68 -6.01 2.55 -11.54
N ALA A 69 -5.28 3.46 -12.19
CA ALA A 69 -5.82 4.62 -12.88
C ALA A 69 -6.90 4.21 -13.89
N GLY A 70 -8.01 4.94 -13.91
CA GLY A 70 -9.13 4.64 -14.82
C GLY A 70 -10.02 3.47 -14.42
N SER A 71 -9.65 2.69 -13.39
CA SER A 71 -10.46 1.58 -12.87
C SER A 71 -11.00 1.84 -11.47
N TYR A 72 -10.24 2.60 -10.66
CA TYR A 72 -10.59 2.94 -9.28
C TYR A 72 -10.75 4.45 -9.10
N SER A 73 -11.53 4.86 -8.10
CA SER A 73 -11.60 6.28 -7.71
C SER A 73 -10.26 6.73 -7.13
N GLY A 74 -9.95 8.02 -7.26
CA GLY A 74 -8.76 8.61 -6.64
C GLY A 74 -8.67 8.32 -5.14
N SER A 75 -9.79 8.42 -4.42
CA SER A 75 -9.87 8.11 -3.00
C SER A 75 -9.56 6.64 -2.67
N ALA A 76 -10.00 5.70 -3.49
CA ALA A 76 -9.70 4.28 -3.30
C ALA A 76 -8.21 4.02 -3.52
N ILE A 77 -7.62 4.60 -4.57
CA ILE A 77 -6.18 4.49 -4.84
C ILE A 77 -5.38 5.10 -3.69
N SER A 78 -5.73 6.30 -3.22
CA SER A 78 -5.07 6.92 -2.06
C SER A 78 -5.14 6.03 -0.81
N ASN A 79 -6.28 5.42 -0.53
CA ASN A 79 -6.41 4.47 0.58
C ASN A 79 -5.49 3.26 0.41
N TYR A 80 -5.31 2.76 -0.81
CA TYR A 80 -4.42 1.64 -1.05
C TYR A 80 -2.96 2.01 -0.81
N ILE A 81 -2.51 3.17 -1.30
CA ILE A 81 -1.15 3.67 -1.06
C ILE A 81 -0.92 3.92 0.43
N ASN A 82 -1.91 4.46 1.14
CA ASN A 82 -1.83 4.63 2.58
C ASN A 82 -1.72 3.28 3.33
N GLY A 83 -2.32 2.21 2.81
CA GLY A 83 -2.15 0.87 3.36
C GLY A 83 -0.72 0.35 3.20
N VAL A 84 -0.12 0.53 2.03
CA VAL A 84 1.31 0.19 1.82
C VAL A 84 2.21 1.04 2.71
N ARG A 85 1.93 2.33 2.86
CA ARG A 85 2.67 3.22 3.77
C ARG A 85 2.53 2.81 5.23
N ALA A 86 1.32 2.47 5.67
CA ALA A 86 1.08 2.01 7.04
C ALA A 86 1.85 0.72 7.33
N TRP A 87 1.91 -0.21 6.37
CA TRP A 87 2.74 -1.42 6.49
C TRP A 87 4.22 -1.09 6.71
N HIS A 88 4.77 -0.14 5.94
CA HIS A 88 6.14 0.34 6.14
C HIS A 88 6.34 0.96 7.52
N THR A 89 5.43 1.82 7.95
CA THR A 89 5.46 2.46 9.27
C THR A 89 5.45 1.44 10.40
N VAL A 90 4.55 0.45 10.35
CA VAL A 90 4.46 -0.61 11.36
C VAL A 90 5.79 -1.37 11.45
N HIS A 91 6.42 -1.69 10.32
CA HIS A 91 7.66 -2.48 10.27
C HIS A 91 8.94 -1.65 10.44
N GLY A 92 8.84 -0.33 10.62
CA GLY A 92 10.00 0.56 10.73
C GLY A 92 10.83 0.63 9.44
N LEU A 93 10.18 0.46 8.28
CA LEU A 93 10.82 0.52 6.98
C LEU A 93 10.77 1.94 6.40
N ASP A 94 11.81 2.32 5.67
CA ASP A 94 11.86 3.62 5.00
C ASP A 94 10.74 3.79 3.97
N TRP A 95 10.13 4.96 3.96
CA TRP A 95 9.16 5.38 2.96
C TRP A 95 9.76 6.47 2.08
N ALA A 96 10.45 6.06 1.01
CA ALA A 96 11.23 6.95 0.15
C ALA A 96 10.47 7.50 -1.07
N LEU A 97 9.14 7.60 -1.00
CA LEU A 97 8.35 8.12 -2.13
C LEU A 97 8.48 9.62 -2.28
N ASN A 98 8.48 10.07 -3.54
CA ASN A 98 8.36 11.47 -3.89
C ASN A 98 6.87 11.87 -3.81
N ASP A 99 6.52 12.69 -2.84
CA ASP A 99 5.14 13.16 -2.64
C ASP A 99 4.62 13.94 -3.86
N THR A 100 5.46 14.72 -4.54
CA THR A 100 5.05 15.48 -5.75
C THR A 100 4.70 14.56 -6.92
N GLU A 101 5.50 13.53 -7.17
CA GLU A 101 5.21 12.53 -8.20
C GLU A 101 3.95 11.75 -7.85
N THR A 102 3.83 11.32 -6.59
CA THR A 102 2.69 10.56 -6.09
C THR A 102 1.39 11.36 -6.23
N ASP A 103 1.41 12.65 -5.85
CA ASP A 103 0.26 13.54 -5.98
C ASP A 103 -0.13 13.77 -7.44
N ALA A 104 0.85 13.93 -8.33
CA ALA A 104 0.60 14.07 -9.77
C ALA A 104 -0.05 12.81 -10.34
N LEU A 105 0.42 11.62 -9.95
CA LEU A 105 -0.15 10.35 -10.36
C LEU A 105 -1.57 10.15 -9.81
N LEU A 106 -1.82 10.46 -8.53
CA LEU A 106 -3.15 10.38 -7.92
C LEU A 106 -4.14 11.34 -8.61
N LYS A 107 -3.69 12.56 -8.92
CA LYS A 107 -4.48 13.54 -9.67
C LYS A 107 -4.81 13.04 -11.07
N ALA A 108 -3.82 12.50 -11.79
CA ALA A 108 -4.01 11.92 -13.11
C ALA A 108 -4.98 10.73 -13.06
N ALA A 109 -4.79 9.81 -12.11
CA ALA A 109 -5.65 8.65 -11.92
C ALA A 109 -7.11 9.05 -11.63
N THR A 110 -7.32 10.09 -10.82
CA THR A 110 -8.66 10.65 -10.54
C THR A 110 -9.31 11.23 -11.79
N SER A 111 -8.55 11.93 -12.62
CA SER A 111 -9.06 12.50 -13.88
C SER A 111 -9.38 11.43 -14.93
N LEU A 112 -8.68 10.30 -14.88
CA LEU A 112 -8.88 9.17 -15.78
C LEU A 112 -9.97 8.21 -15.29
N ALA A 113 -10.33 8.27 -14.00
CA ALA A 113 -11.37 7.44 -13.43
C ALA A 113 -12.67 7.61 -14.24
N PRO A 114 -13.45 6.53 -14.46
CA PRO A 114 -14.67 6.61 -15.25
C PRO A 114 -15.57 7.65 -14.59
N LEU A 115 -16.05 8.63 -15.36
CA LEU A 115 -17.01 9.61 -14.90
C LEU A 115 -18.26 8.86 -14.39
N ASN A 116 -18.32 8.64 -13.09
CA ASN A 116 -19.51 8.29 -12.33
C ASN A 116 -20.34 7.15 -12.98
N GLN A 117 -19.95 5.89 -12.79
CA GLN A 117 -20.89 4.79 -13.04
C GLN A 117 -22.02 4.83 -12.00
N ARG A 118 -23.06 5.63 -12.27
CA ARG A 118 -24.43 5.22 -11.96
C ARG A 118 -24.83 4.18 -13.00
N GLY A 119 -24.24 2.99 -12.92
CA GLY A 119 -24.49 1.85 -13.81
C GLY A 119 -24.30 0.56 -13.00
N PRO A 120 -25.02 -0.52 -13.34
CA PRO A 120 -25.20 -1.65 -12.43
C PRO A 120 -23.87 -2.34 -12.14
N HIS A 121 -23.75 -2.81 -10.89
CA HIS A 121 -22.64 -3.54 -10.31
C HIS A 121 -22.02 -4.54 -11.29
N VAL A 122 -20.85 -4.23 -11.84
CA VAL A 122 -20.02 -5.22 -12.52
C VAL A 122 -19.22 -5.94 -11.44
N ASN A 123 -19.47 -7.24 -11.30
CA ASN A 123 -18.84 -8.10 -10.32
C ASN A 123 -17.37 -8.37 -10.73
N PRO A 124 -16.35 -7.99 -9.94
CA PRO A 124 -14.94 -8.08 -10.36
C PRO A 124 -14.34 -9.50 -10.30
N THR A 125 -15.14 -10.56 -10.27
CA THR A 125 -14.65 -11.93 -9.98
C THR A 125 -14.02 -12.67 -11.15
N LEU A 126 -13.47 -11.97 -12.16
CA LEU A 126 -12.78 -12.61 -13.28
C LEU A 126 -11.31 -12.16 -13.41
N TRP A 127 -10.57 -12.23 -12.31
CA TRP A 127 -9.10 -12.26 -12.32
C TRP A 127 -8.58 -13.25 -11.26
N ILE A 128 -9.18 -14.46 -11.26
CA ILE A 128 -8.60 -15.67 -10.66
C ILE A 128 -8.21 -16.62 -11.78
#